data_AF-A0A6M6JF94-F1
#
_entry.id   AF-A0A6M6JF94-F1
#
_cell.length_a   1.000
_cell.length_b   1.000
_cell.length_c   1.000
_cell.angle_alpha   90.00
_cell.angle_beta   90.00
_cell.angle_gamma   90.00
#
_symmetry.space_group_name_H-M   'P 1'
#
loop_
_entity.id
_entity.type
_entity.pdbx_description
1 polymer ?
#
loop_
_entity_poly.entity_id
_entity_poly.type
_entity_poly.pdbx_seq_one_letter_code
_entity_poly.pdbx_strand_id
1 'polypeptide(L)'
;MLRRLVPLALAAPLLAACGAGAPPDVTFAAGAQSAVAGPTQYCEDDFVTCTNDATAPVTLPVPPGTALLVTVPPAVSETPWQIVFTYRDGAGEQVDERTTVFAPQAQESYALELPADARLLTAQVQQYGPPPEIDEATGEVVFPIRSSWVLTVAG
;
A
#
# COMPACT_ATOMS: atom_id res chain seq x y z
N MET A 1 40.42 -19.27 -54.20
CA MET A 1 40.58 -18.66 -52.86
C MET A 1 39.80 -17.35 -52.83
N LEU A 2 38.63 -17.29 -52.17
CA LEU A 2 38.01 -16.00 -51.83
C LEU A 2 37.07 -16.12 -50.62
N ARG A 3 37.58 -15.56 -49.52
CA ARG A 3 36.95 -14.99 -48.31
C ARG A 3 35.55 -15.44 -47.89
N ARG A 4 35.51 -16.18 -46.77
CA ARG A 4 34.38 -16.24 -45.85
C ARG A 4 34.10 -14.85 -45.29
N LEU A 5 32.86 -14.37 -45.44
CA LEU A 5 32.36 -13.18 -44.74
C LEU A 5 31.67 -13.64 -43.46
N VAL A 6 32.19 -13.22 -42.31
CA VAL A 6 31.58 -13.41 -40.99
C VAL A 6 30.57 -12.28 -40.80
N PRO A 7 29.28 -12.55 -40.56
CA PRO A 7 28.34 -11.49 -40.21
C PRO A 7 28.61 -11.05 -38.76
N LEU A 8 28.97 -9.79 -38.61
CA LEU A 8 29.08 -9.08 -37.34
C LEU A 8 27.67 -8.91 -36.78
N ALA A 9 27.32 -9.66 -35.73
CA ALA A 9 26.06 -9.48 -35.02
C ALA A 9 26.09 -8.12 -34.31
N LEU A 10 25.30 -7.16 -34.80
CA LEU A 10 25.02 -5.92 -34.07
C LEU A 10 24.21 -6.25 -32.83
N ALA A 11 24.83 -6.16 -31.66
CA ALA A 11 24.12 -6.10 -30.39
C ALA A 11 23.44 -4.74 -30.29
N ALA A 12 22.12 -4.72 -30.40
CA ALA A 12 21.33 -3.53 -30.12
C ALA A 12 21.37 -3.25 -28.60
N PRO A 13 21.70 -2.02 -28.15
CA PRO A 13 21.56 -1.68 -26.75
C PRO A 13 20.06 -1.62 -26.40
N LEU A 14 19.63 -2.50 -25.50
CA LEU A 14 18.34 -2.38 -24.83
C LEU A 14 18.38 -1.10 -23.99
N LEU A 15 17.81 -0.01 -24.51
CA LEU A 15 17.53 1.19 -23.75
C LEU A 15 16.55 0.80 -22.64
N ALA A 16 17.04 0.68 -21.40
CA ALA A 16 16.20 0.63 -20.23
C ALA A 16 15.41 1.94 -20.20
N ALA A 17 14.09 1.84 -20.35
CA ALA A 17 13.20 2.97 -20.17
C ALA A 17 13.25 3.39 -18.70
N CYS A 18 13.95 4.48 -18.40
CA CYS A 18 13.76 5.23 -17.17
C CYS A 18 12.40 5.93 -17.26
N GLY A 19 11.32 5.17 -17.04
CA GLY A 19 10.02 5.70 -16.65
C GLY A 19 10.02 5.99 -15.15
N ALA A 20 9.07 6.80 -14.69
CA ALA A 20 8.82 7.13 -13.29
C ALA A 20 9.02 5.91 -12.37
N GLY A 21 9.61 6.12 -11.19
CA GLY A 21 9.89 5.05 -10.24
C GLY A 21 8.64 4.20 -10.00
N ALA A 22 8.79 2.88 -9.98
CA ALA A 22 7.67 1.98 -9.76
C ALA A 22 6.93 2.35 -8.46
N PRO A 23 5.59 2.24 -8.41
CA PRO A 23 4.85 2.51 -7.20
C PRO A 23 5.39 1.69 -6.01
N PRO A 24 5.44 2.26 -4.79
CA PRO A 24 6.03 1.57 -3.65
C PRO A 24 5.13 0.43 -3.16
N ASP A 25 5.75 -0.62 -2.65
CA ASP A 25 5.07 -1.76 -2.02
C ASP A 25 4.99 -1.59 -0.49
N VAL A 26 3.93 -2.10 0.11
CA VAL A 26 3.76 -2.20 1.58
C VAL A 26 3.81 -3.67 2.00
N THR A 27 4.50 -3.96 3.10
CA THR A 27 4.58 -5.32 3.64
C THR A 27 3.64 -5.48 4.84
N PHE A 28 2.80 -6.52 4.78
CA PHE A 28 1.96 -6.99 5.87
C PHE A 28 2.52 -8.30 6.40
N ALA A 29 2.63 -8.46 7.72
CA ALA A 29 3.08 -9.70 8.34
C ALA A 29 2.26 -10.06 9.59
N ALA A 30 2.01 -11.36 9.77
CA ALA A 30 1.32 -11.92 10.92
C ALA A 30 2.04 -13.23 11.32
N GLY A 31 2.65 -13.22 12.50
CA GLY A 31 3.51 -14.32 12.95
C GLY A 31 4.67 -14.57 11.98
N ALA A 32 4.73 -15.77 11.40
CA ALA A 32 5.79 -16.17 10.45
C ALA A 32 5.41 -15.93 8.98
N GLN A 33 4.22 -15.42 8.70
CA GLN A 33 3.71 -15.22 7.33
C GLN A 33 3.76 -13.74 6.97
N SER A 34 4.04 -13.46 5.70
CA SER A 34 4.04 -12.09 5.16
C SER A 34 3.52 -12.05 3.74
N ALA A 35 2.93 -10.91 3.37
CA ALA A 35 2.52 -10.58 2.01
C ALA A 35 2.98 -9.16 1.66
N VAL A 36 3.40 -8.99 0.41
CA VAL A 36 3.83 -7.69 -0.15
C VAL A 36 2.72 -7.21 -1.07
N ALA A 37 2.11 -6.09 -0.72
CA ALA A 37 1.04 -5.47 -1.48
C ALA A 37 1.58 -4.35 -2.35
N GLY A 38 1.23 -4.37 -3.63
CA GLY A 38 1.25 -3.17 -4.47
C GLY A 38 0.05 -2.27 -4.16
N PRO A 39 0.05 -1.02 -4.66
CA PRO A 39 -1.05 -0.10 -4.39
C PRO A 39 -2.32 -0.50 -5.14
N THR A 40 -3.44 -0.57 -4.43
CA THR A 40 -4.78 -0.73 -5.02
C THR A 40 -5.27 0.54 -5.69
N GLN A 41 -4.81 1.69 -5.19
CA GLN A 41 -4.93 3.00 -5.84
C GLN A 41 -3.58 3.69 -5.75
N TYR A 42 -3.13 4.31 -6.84
CA TYR A 42 -1.92 5.13 -6.88
C TYR A 42 -2.12 6.33 -7.79
N CYS A 43 -1.94 7.54 -7.25
CA CYS A 43 -1.86 8.77 -8.03
C CYS A 43 -0.41 9.21 -8.17
N GLU A 44 -0.04 9.57 -9.39
CA GLU A 44 1.26 10.18 -9.70
C GLU A 44 1.42 11.53 -8.98
N ASP A 45 2.61 12.13 -9.07
CA ASP A 45 2.92 13.39 -8.39
C ASP A 45 2.12 14.60 -8.89
N ASP A 46 1.46 14.48 -10.04
CA ASP A 46 0.50 15.47 -10.53
C ASP A 46 -0.85 15.40 -9.79
N PHE A 47 -1.08 14.35 -9.01
CA PHE A 47 -2.33 14.02 -8.29
C PHE A 47 -3.58 13.92 -9.18
N VAL A 48 -3.41 13.93 -10.49
CA VAL A 48 -4.47 13.86 -11.50
C VAL A 48 -4.45 12.49 -12.17
N THR A 49 -3.27 11.97 -12.43
CA THR A 49 -3.07 10.67 -13.07
C THR A 49 -3.13 9.58 -12.00
N CYS A 50 -4.33 9.03 -11.79
CA CYS A 50 -4.56 7.96 -10.83
C CYS A 50 -4.88 6.63 -11.52
N THR A 51 -4.24 5.56 -11.05
CA THR A 51 -4.49 4.18 -11.48
C THR A 51 -5.08 3.39 -10.31
N ASN A 52 -6.04 2.53 -10.63
CA ASN A 52 -6.59 1.54 -9.69
C ASN A 52 -6.23 0.13 -10.17
N ASP A 53 -5.81 -0.72 -9.25
CA ASP A 53 -5.56 -2.13 -9.49
C ASP A 53 -6.41 -2.97 -8.54
N ALA A 54 -7.49 -3.54 -9.09
CA ALA A 54 -8.39 -4.41 -8.34
C ALA A 54 -7.76 -5.78 -8.00
N THR A 55 -6.60 -6.12 -8.58
CA THR A 55 -5.87 -7.37 -8.33
C THR A 55 -4.71 -7.20 -7.36
N ALA A 56 -4.37 -5.96 -7.00
CA ALA A 56 -3.33 -5.65 -6.02
C ALA A 56 -3.63 -6.03 -4.56
N PRO A 57 -4.90 -6.15 -4.08
CA PRO A 57 -5.12 -6.59 -2.70
C PRO A 57 -4.48 -7.95 -2.44
N VAL A 58 -3.79 -8.08 -1.32
CA VAL A 58 -3.19 -9.35 -0.91
C VAL A 58 -4.03 -10.02 0.17
N THR A 59 -3.80 -11.31 0.35
CA THR A 59 -4.47 -12.10 1.39
C THR A 59 -3.44 -12.72 2.33
N LEU A 60 -3.67 -12.61 3.63
CA LEU A 60 -2.85 -13.22 4.69
C LEU A 60 -3.77 -13.80 5.76
N PRO A 61 -3.55 -15.03 6.26
CA PRO A 61 -4.22 -15.49 7.46
C PRO A 61 -3.69 -14.71 8.68
N VAL A 62 -4.59 -14.18 9.49
CA VAL A 62 -4.27 -13.44 10.72
C VAL A 62 -5.04 -14.08 11.88
N PRO A 63 -4.42 -15.00 12.62
CA PRO A 63 -5.10 -15.66 13.75
C PRO A 63 -5.49 -14.63 14.84
N PRO A 64 -6.57 -14.88 15.60
CA PRO A 64 -6.93 -14.03 16.75
C PRO A 64 -5.76 -13.87 17.71
N GLY A 65 -5.63 -12.67 18.28
CA GLY A 65 -4.53 -12.32 19.19
C GLY A 65 -3.16 -12.22 18.52
N THR A 66 -3.05 -12.37 17.20
CA THR A 66 -1.81 -12.12 16.45
C THR A 66 -1.79 -10.68 15.96
N ALA A 67 -0.75 -9.93 16.34
CA ALA A 67 -0.56 -8.58 15.83
C ALA A 67 -0.28 -8.61 14.32
N LEU A 68 -0.86 -7.66 13.59
CA LEU A 68 -0.51 -7.40 12.19
C LEU A 68 0.63 -6.36 12.17
N LEU A 69 1.82 -6.78 11.77
CA LEU A 69 2.93 -5.88 11.51
C LEU A 69 2.80 -5.29 10.11
N VAL A 70 2.69 -3.97 10.02
CA VAL A 70 2.67 -3.21 8.77
C VAL A 70 4.00 -2.50 8.63
N THR A 71 4.68 -2.66 7.50
CA THR A 71 5.93 -1.95 7.19
C THR A 71 5.80 -1.21 5.88
N VAL A 72 6.12 0.08 5.90
CA VAL A 72 6.02 0.99 4.76
C VAL A 72 7.41 1.47 4.34
N PRO A 73 7.67 1.66 3.04
CA PRO A 73 8.95 2.18 2.57
C PRO A 73 9.02 3.71 2.74
N PRO A 74 10.22 4.32 2.59
CA PRO A 74 10.40 5.77 2.69
C PRO A 74 9.43 6.58 1.81
N ALA A 75 9.18 6.14 0.58
CA ALA A 75 8.25 6.80 -0.33
C ALA A 75 6.80 6.91 0.19
N VAL A 76 6.44 6.12 1.21
CA VAL A 76 5.17 6.21 1.93
C VAL A 76 5.32 7.00 3.22
N SER A 77 6.36 6.73 4.01
CA SER A 77 6.56 7.40 5.31
C SER A 77 6.94 8.87 5.18
N GLU A 78 7.46 9.32 4.04
CA GLU A 78 7.81 10.72 3.77
C GLU A 78 6.61 11.68 3.77
N THR A 79 5.38 11.16 3.69
CA THR A 79 4.15 11.95 3.83
C THR A 79 3.28 11.41 4.96
N PRO A 80 2.24 12.13 5.40
CA PRO A 80 1.34 11.61 6.42
C PRO A 80 0.65 10.33 5.93
N TRP A 81 0.50 9.35 6.82
CA TRP A 81 -0.18 8.09 6.49
C TRP A 81 -0.89 7.50 7.71
N GLN A 82 -1.80 6.57 7.47
CA GLN A 82 -2.55 5.86 8.52
C GLN A 82 -2.88 4.44 8.11
N ILE A 83 -3.36 3.63 9.07
CA ILE A 83 -3.96 2.32 8.80
C ILE A 83 -5.45 2.42 9.13
N VAL A 84 -6.31 2.14 8.16
CA VAL A 84 -7.75 1.94 8.34
C VAL A 84 -8.00 0.44 8.37
N PHE A 85 -8.78 -0.06 9.31
CA PHE A 85 -8.98 -1.49 9.46
C PHE A 85 -10.37 -1.81 9.98
N THR A 86 -10.82 -3.01 9.65
CA THR A 86 -12.08 -3.56 10.14
C THR A 86 -11.79 -4.88 10.83
N TYR A 87 -12.40 -5.09 11.98
CA TYR A 87 -12.35 -6.36 12.69
C TYR A 87 -13.73 -6.78 13.17
N ARG A 88 -13.87 -8.07 13.49
CA ARG A 88 -15.01 -8.60 14.23
C ARG A 88 -14.61 -8.80 15.68
N ASP A 89 -15.36 -8.23 16.61
CA ASP A 89 -15.07 -8.33 18.05
C ASP A 89 -15.51 -9.68 18.65
N GLY A 90 -15.30 -9.87 19.96
CA GLY A 90 -15.71 -11.08 20.69
C GLY A 90 -17.23 -11.30 20.77
N ALA A 91 -18.04 -10.26 20.57
CA ALA A 91 -19.50 -10.36 20.49
C ALA A 91 -19.97 -10.71 19.07
N GLY A 92 -19.07 -10.69 18.08
CA GLY A 92 -19.38 -10.94 16.68
C GLY A 92 -19.76 -9.69 15.89
N GLU A 93 -19.68 -8.50 16.51
CA GLU A 93 -19.96 -7.22 15.87
C GLU A 93 -18.79 -6.78 14.98
N GLN A 94 -19.09 -6.21 13.82
CA GLN A 94 -18.09 -5.63 12.95
C GLN A 94 -17.79 -4.20 13.42
N VAL A 95 -16.51 -3.91 13.63
CA VAL A 95 -16.01 -2.61 14.08
C VAL A 95 -15.04 -2.07 13.05
N ASP A 96 -15.28 -0.83 12.62
CA ASP A 96 -14.39 -0.08 11.73
C ASP A 96 -13.58 0.94 12.53
N GLU A 97 -12.26 0.89 12.41
CA GLU A 97 -11.33 1.75 13.15
C GLU A 97 -10.20 2.27 12.26
N ARG A 98 -9.40 3.17 12.84
CA ARG A 98 -8.17 3.67 12.24
C ARG A 98 -7.14 4.00 13.31
N THR A 99 -5.87 3.98 12.93
CA THR A 99 -4.82 4.55 13.76
C THR A 99 -4.93 6.08 13.80
N THR A 100 -4.15 6.71 14.68
CA THR A 100 -3.79 8.11 14.44
C THR A 100 -3.09 8.25 13.09
N VAL A 101 -3.10 9.46 12.53
CA VAL A 101 -2.25 9.79 11.39
C VAL A 101 -0.81 9.88 11.89
N PHE A 102 0.08 9.13 11.25
CA PHE A 102 1.52 9.22 11.45
C PHE A 102 2.04 10.42 10.67
N ALA A 103 2.80 11.29 11.34
CA ALA A 103 3.45 12.42 10.70
C ALA A 103 4.57 11.97 9.75
N PRO A 104 4.99 12.81 8.79
CA PRO A 104 6.11 12.52 7.91
C PRO A 104 7.34 12.04 8.67
N GLN A 105 7.91 10.91 8.23
CA GLN A 105 9.13 10.27 8.74
C GLN A 105 9.05 9.82 10.22
N ALA A 106 7.88 9.92 10.85
CA ALA A 106 7.72 9.58 12.26
C ALA A 106 7.59 8.07 12.49
N GLN A 107 7.06 7.34 11.50
CA GLN A 107 6.78 5.91 11.60
C GLN A 107 7.00 5.22 10.26
N GLU A 108 7.72 4.09 10.26
CA GLU A 108 7.93 3.23 9.08
C GLU A 108 7.40 1.80 9.29
N SER A 109 7.12 1.42 10.53
CA SER A 109 6.57 0.11 10.87
C SER A 109 5.63 0.22 12.06
N TYR A 110 4.46 -0.42 12.03
CA TYR A 110 3.48 -0.37 13.12
C TYR A 110 2.90 -1.76 13.38
N ALA A 111 2.82 -2.14 14.65
CA ALA A 111 2.16 -3.36 15.08
C ALA A 111 0.70 -3.03 15.47
N LEU A 112 -0.24 -3.45 14.62
CA LEU A 112 -1.67 -3.35 14.91
C LEU A 112 -2.09 -4.51 15.82
N GLU A 113 -2.42 -4.17 17.06
CA GLU A 113 -2.94 -5.09 18.06
C GLU A 113 -4.45 -4.93 18.20
N LEU A 114 -5.16 -6.05 18.23
CA LEU A 114 -6.60 -6.11 18.47
C LEU A 114 -6.86 -6.78 19.83
N PRO A 115 -8.07 -6.64 20.40
CA PRO A 115 -8.51 -7.48 21.51
C PRO A 115 -8.28 -8.97 21.21
N ALA A 116 -7.94 -9.77 22.22
CA ALA A 116 -7.48 -11.15 22.03
C ALA A 116 -8.50 -12.08 21.35
N ASP A 117 -9.79 -11.79 21.52
CA ASP A 117 -10.92 -12.52 20.94
C ASP A 117 -11.40 -11.93 19.60
N ALA A 118 -10.85 -10.80 19.18
CA ALA A 118 -11.18 -10.16 17.92
C ALA A 118 -10.49 -10.83 16.72
N ARG A 119 -11.11 -10.68 15.55
CA ARG A 119 -10.60 -11.17 14.26
C ARG A 119 -10.51 -10.04 13.27
N LEU A 120 -9.30 -9.76 12.81
CA LEU A 120 -9.11 -8.81 11.71
C LEU A 120 -9.82 -9.33 10.45
N LEU A 121 -10.49 -8.43 9.73
CA LEU A 121 -11.16 -8.72 8.46
C LEU A 121 -10.41 -8.08 7.29
N THR A 122 -10.01 -6.82 7.43
CA THR A 122 -9.23 -6.07 6.43
C THR A 122 -8.36 -5.02 7.11
N ALA A 123 -7.24 -4.68 6.46
CA ALA A 123 -6.43 -3.52 6.80
C ALA A 123 -5.99 -2.81 5.52
N GLN A 124 -6.02 -1.49 5.54
CA GLN A 124 -5.63 -0.63 4.43
C GLN A 124 -4.64 0.41 4.93
N VAL A 125 -3.45 0.44 4.36
CA VAL A 125 -2.55 1.59 4.49
C VAL A 125 -3.05 2.68 3.56
N GLN A 126 -3.19 3.91 4.07
CA GLN A 126 -3.58 5.07 3.29
C GLN A 126 -2.50 6.15 3.41
N GLN A 127 -1.92 6.53 2.28
CA GLN A 127 -1.00 7.65 2.17
C GLN A 127 -1.77 8.91 1.78
N TYR A 128 -1.63 9.98 2.57
CA TYR A 128 -2.22 11.27 2.23
C TYR A 128 -1.42 11.95 1.11
N GLY A 129 -2.16 12.64 0.24
CA GLY A 129 -1.65 13.43 -0.87
C GLY A 129 -1.48 14.91 -0.51
N PRO A 130 -1.87 15.84 -1.40
CA PRO A 130 -1.68 17.28 -1.19
C PRO A 130 -2.46 17.80 0.03
N PRO A 131 -2.22 19.05 0.45
CA PRO A 131 -2.93 19.67 1.57
C PRO A 131 -4.46 19.53 1.43
N PRO A 132 -5.20 19.54 2.55
CA PRO A 132 -6.65 19.38 2.52
C PRO A 132 -7.31 20.43 1.64
N GLU A 133 -8.25 19.99 0.82
CA GLU A 133 -9.02 20.84 -0.09
C GLU A 133 -10.42 21.07 0.45
N ILE A 134 -11.09 22.14 0.03
CA ILE A 134 -12.51 22.33 0.32
C ILE A 134 -13.29 21.86 -0.89
N ASP A 135 -14.18 20.90 -0.71
CA ASP A 135 -15.15 20.53 -1.73
C ASP A 135 -16.05 21.73 -2.01
N GLU A 136 -16.01 22.27 -3.22
CA GLU A 136 -16.75 23.49 -3.57
C GLU A 136 -18.28 23.30 -3.57
N ALA A 137 -18.76 22.07 -3.71
CA ALA A 137 -20.19 21.75 -3.73
C ALA A 137 -20.77 21.55 -2.32
N THR A 138 -20.00 20.94 -1.41
CA THR A 138 -20.47 20.59 -0.05
C THR A 138 -19.91 21.51 1.04
N GLY A 139 -18.79 22.18 0.77
CA GLY A 139 -18.02 22.94 1.75
C GLY A 139 -17.21 22.08 2.73
N GLU A 140 -17.14 20.76 2.48
CA GLU A 140 -16.41 19.82 3.32
C GLU A 140 -14.90 19.88 3.10
N VAL A 141 -14.11 19.69 4.16
CA VAL A 141 -12.67 19.54 4.05
C VAL A 141 -12.33 18.12 3.62
N VAL A 142 -11.79 17.96 2.42
CA VAL A 142 -11.37 16.70 1.83
C VAL A 142 -9.88 16.50 2.07
N PHE A 143 -9.52 15.32 2.57
CA PHE A 143 -8.14 14.90 2.71
C PHE A 143 -7.83 13.85 1.64
N PRO A 144 -7.24 14.23 0.50
CA PRO A 144 -7.04 13.32 -0.62
C PRO A 144 -6.08 12.18 -0.23
N ILE A 145 -6.49 10.94 -0.50
CA ILE A 145 -5.63 9.77 -0.39
C ILE A 145 -4.91 9.58 -1.72
N ARG A 146 -3.60 9.82 -1.73
CA ARG A 146 -2.75 9.62 -2.91
C ARG A 146 -2.66 8.15 -3.28
N SER A 147 -2.52 7.29 -2.26
CA SER A 147 -2.25 5.88 -2.49
C SER A 147 -2.80 5.01 -1.37
N SER A 148 -3.17 3.79 -1.71
CA SER A 148 -3.58 2.81 -0.72
C SER A 148 -3.16 1.39 -1.04
N TRP A 149 -2.98 0.58 0.00
CA TRP A 149 -2.56 -0.83 -0.07
C TRP A 149 -3.48 -1.64 0.82
N VAL A 150 -4.07 -2.71 0.29
CA VAL A 150 -5.11 -3.47 0.99
C VAL A 150 -4.64 -4.88 1.29
N LEU A 151 -4.83 -5.25 2.55
CA LEU A 151 -4.80 -6.63 3.03
C LEU A 151 -6.23 -7.10 3.31
N THR A 152 -6.58 -8.25 2.74
CA THR A 152 -7.77 -9.04 3.16
C THR A 152 -7.33 -10.21 4.02
N VAL A 153 -8.10 -10.56 5.04
CA VAL A 153 -7.77 -11.71 5.91
C VAL A 153 -8.42 -12.98 5.38
N ALA A 154 -7.62 -14.05 5.25
CA ALA A 154 -8.16 -15.38 4.96
C ALA A 154 -8.89 -15.93 6.20
N GLY A 155 -10.12 -16.41 6.00
CA GLY A 155 -10.97 -17.00 7.05
C GLY A 155 -10.53 -18.37 7.51
#